data_AF-A0A7C4M8G3-F1
#
_entry.id   AF-A0A7C4M8G3-F1
#
_cell.length_a   1.000
_cell.length_b   1.000
_cell.length_c   1.000
_cell.angle_alpha   90.00
_cell.angle_beta   90.00
_cell.angle_gamma   90.00
#
_symmetry.space_group_name_H-M   'P 1'
#
loop_
_entity.id
_entity.type
_entity.pdbx_description
1 polymer ?
#
loop_
_entity_poly.entity_id
_entity_poly.type
_entity_poly.pdbx_seq_one_letter_code
_entity_poly.pdbx_strand_id
1 'polypeptide(L)'
;MARRTPSLFRRLAEKDVENIREAVKAKKYWKLDGEKIYTIALSRARIRIGNMHIVRTASHGKVNVLREPAKYCRKYRILVLDTRDNVVKSVLTWAAFTEVMKKYSEMILRLAESDMLPAYINIRTLIRLKKKYSKYFPTKIYFYKRLRFTYGLRKFCRKNNLCL
;
A
#
# COMPACT_ATOMS: atom_id res chain seq x y z
N MET A 1 -2.18 21.75 21.89
CA MET A 1 -1.83 22.00 20.47
C MET A 1 -2.79 21.25 19.54
N ALA A 2 -3.68 21.95 18.85
CA ALA A 2 -4.58 21.32 17.87
C ALA A 2 -3.76 20.63 16.77
N ARG A 3 -3.84 19.29 16.70
CA ARG A 3 -3.16 18.52 15.66
C ARG A 3 -3.79 18.88 14.31
N ARG A 4 -3.12 19.73 13.51
CA ARG A 4 -3.56 20.07 12.15
C ARG A 4 -3.92 18.80 11.39
N THR A 5 -5.15 18.74 10.88
CA THR A 5 -5.62 17.62 10.07
C THR A 5 -4.70 17.43 8.87
N PRO A 6 -4.12 16.24 8.67
CA PRO A 6 -3.26 15.94 7.52
C PRO A 6 -3.96 16.30 6.22
N SER A 7 -3.26 16.95 5.29
CA SER A 7 -3.83 17.37 3.99
C SER A 7 -4.39 16.21 3.16
N LEU A 8 -3.95 14.97 3.42
CA LEU A 8 -4.48 13.77 2.80
C LEU A 8 -5.93 13.49 3.21
N PHE A 9 -6.30 13.76 4.47
CA PHE A 9 -7.66 13.50 4.97
C PHE A 9 -8.70 14.46 4.39
N ARG A 10 -8.29 15.65 3.92
CA ARG A 10 -9.19 16.61 3.25
C ARG A 10 -9.79 16.09 1.94
N ARG A 11 -9.17 15.06 1.34
CA ARG A 11 -9.56 14.49 0.04
C ARG A 11 -10.12 13.07 0.15
N LEU A 12 -10.27 12.57 1.37
CA LEU A 12 -10.80 11.22 1.62
C LEU A 12 -12.16 11.34 2.28
N ALA A 13 -13.03 10.37 1.99
CA ALA A 13 -14.27 10.21 2.73
C ALA A 13 -13.95 9.93 4.21
N GLU A 14 -14.83 10.36 5.12
CA GLU A 14 -14.64 10.19 6.56
C GLU A 14 -14.44 8.71 6.95
N LYS A 15 -15.20 7.81 6.32
CA LYS A 15 -15.05 6.36 6.46
C LYS A 15 -13.63 5.88 6.14
N ASP A 16 -12.99 6.42 5.10
CA ASP A 16 -11.61 6.06 4.75
C ASP A 16 -10.60 6.60 5.76
N VAL A 17 -10.84 7.80 6.28
CA VAL A 17 -10.02 8.39 7.35
C VAL A 17 -10.09 7.53 8.61
N GLU A 18 -11.27 7.08 8.98
CA GLU A 18 -11.47 6.17 10.12
C GLU A 18 -10.75 4.84 9.91
N ASN A 19 -10.93 4.21 8.73
CA ASN A 19 -10.23 2.97 8.38
C ASN A 19 -8.70 3.11 8.50
N ILE A 20 -8.13 4.24 8.06
CA ILE A 20 -6.70 4.53 8.20
C ILE A 20 -6.32 4.63 9.68
N ARG A 21 -7.10 5.34 10.49
CA ARG A 21 -6.83 5.52 11.93
C ARG A 21 -6.87 4.19 12.66
N GLU A 22 -7.88 3.36 12.40
CA GLU A 22 -8.00 2.02 12.97
C GLU A 22 -6.83 1.14 12.57
N ALA A 23 -6.47 1.11 11.28
CA ALA A 23 -5.34 0.34 10.79
C ALA A 23 -4.01 0.77 11.43
N VAL A 24 -3.80 2.08 11.65
CA VAL A 24 -2.61 2.59 12.36
C VAL A 24 -2.62 2.19 13.83
N LYS A 25 -3.75 2.34 14.54
CA LYS A 25 -3.89 1.94 15.95
C LYS A 25 -3.59 0.46 16.14
N ALA A 26 -4.12 -0.37 15.25
CA ALA A 26 -3.93 -1.82 15.26
C ALA A 26 -2.57 -2.28 14.70
N LYS A 27 -1.67 -1.35 14.30
CA LYS A 27 -0.38 -1.65 13.65
C LYS A 27 -0.53 -2.62 12.47
N LYS A 28 -1.60 -2.43 11.69
CA LYS A 28 -2.02 -3.36 10.64
C LYS A 28 -1.07 -3.34 9.45
N TYR A 29 -0.96 -4.50 8.81
CA TYR A 29 -0.31 -4.69 7.52
C TYR A 29 -1.12 -5.70 6.69
N TRP A 30 -0.82 -5.76 5.40
CA TRP A 30 -1.45 -6.71 4.46
C TRP A 30 -0.38 -7.43 3.69
N LYS A 31 -0.47 -8.76 3.59
CA LYS A 31 0.48 -9.53 2.76
C LYS A 31 0.21 -9.28 1.28
N LEU A 32 1.28 -9.04 0.51
CA LEU A 32 1.24 -9.00 -0.94
C LEU A 32 1.71 -10.35 -1.48
N ASP A 33 2.96 -10.70 -1.20
CA ASP A 33 3.64 -11.95 -1.56
C ASP A 33 4.58 -12.35 -0.41
N GLY A 34 5.04 -13.60 -0.32
CA GLY A 34 6.05 -14.11 0.61
C GLY A 34 6.58 -13.11 1.65
N GLU A 35 7.61 -12.34 1.25
CA GLU A 35 8.31 -11.33 2.06
C GLU A 35 7.91 -9.88 1.72
N LYS A 36 6.88 -9.66 0.91
CA LYS A 36 6.39 -8.34 0.51
C LYS A 36 5.04 -8.03 1.16
N ILE A 37 4.94 -6.86 1.79
CA ILE A 37 3.72 -6.43 2.48
C ILE A 37 3.33 -5.00 2.12
N TYR A 38 2.07 -4.68 2.34
CA TYR A 38 1.57 -3.32 2.44
C TYR A 38 1.57 -2.86 3.90
N THR A 39 2.08 -1.67 4.16
CA THR A 39 2.00 -1.01 5.47
C THR A 39 1.71 0.49 5.34
N ILE A 40 1.32 1.14 6.43
CA ILE A 40 0.99 2.57 6.45
C ILE A 40 2.21 3.38 6.92
N ALA A 41 2.56 4.42 6.17
CA ALA A 41 3.58 5.38 6.57
C ALA A 41 3.08 6.29 7.71
N LEU A 42 3.84 6.37 8.80
CA LEU A 42 3.60 7.27 9.94
C LEU A 42 4.40 8.57 9.87
N SER A 43 5.42 8.63 9.02
CA SER A 43 6.24 9.83 8.81
C SER A 43 6.46 10.10 7.32
N ARG A 44 7.09 11.24 7.01
CA ARG A 44 7.69 11.50 5.69
C ARG A 44 9.08 10.89 5.66
N ALA A 45 9.55 10.48 4.47
CA ALA A 45 10.91 9.99 4.26
C ALA A 45 11.88 11.16 4.02
N ARG A 46 12.08 12.02 5.04
CA ARG A 46 12.95 13.21 4.92
C ARG A 46 14.38 12.98 5.39
N ILE A 47 14.57 12.03 6.29
CA ILE A 47 15.88 11.75 6.88
C ILE A 47 16.62 10.85 5.91
N ARG A 48 17.77 11.31 5.41
CA ARG A 48 18.65 10.56 4.53
C ARG A 48 19.74 9.87 5.34
N ILE A 49 20.00 8.60 5.06
CA ILE A 49 21.14 7.83 5.57
C ILE A 49 21.80 7.14 4.38
N GLY A 50 23.04 7.55 4.06
CA GLY A 50 23.73 7.11 2.85
C GLY A 50 22.90 7.41 1.59
N ASN A 51 22.59 6.35 0.83
CA ASN A 51 21.78 6.44 -0.40
C ASN A 51 20.28 6.17 -0.18
N MET A 52 19.85 5.99 1.06
CA MET A 52 18.47 5.68 1.41
C MET A 52 17.86 6.76 2.29
N HIS A 53 16.54 6.70 2.44
CA HIS A 53 15.78 7.55 3.35
C HIS A 53 15.08 6.68 4.40
N ILE A 54 14.77 7.25 5.55
CA ILE A 54 14.04 6.53 6.61
C ILE A 54 12.60 6.98 6.68
N VAL A 55 11.69 6.02 6.78
CA VAL A 55 10.29 6.26 7.14
C VAL A 55 9.87 5.38 8.33
N ARG A 56 9.02 5.93 9.19
CA ARG A 56 8.32 5.15 10.22
C ARG A 56 7.07 4.52 9.62
N THR A 57 6.81 3.25 9.91
CA THR A 57 5.63 2.51 9.45
C THR A 57 4.78 2.08 10.63
N ALA A 58 3.51 1.75 10.35
CA ALA A 58 2.58 1.33 11.38
C ALA A 58 2.96 -0.02 12.00
N SER A 59 3.44 -0.95 11.17
CA SER A 59 3.67 -2.35 11.57
C SER A 59 5.14 -2.73 11.78
N HIS A 60 6.09 -2.09 11.10
CA HIS A 60 7.50 -2.53 11.02
C HIS A 60 8.48 -1.43 11.48
N GLY A 61 8.06 -0.54 12.38
CA GLY A 61 8.97 0.43 13.01
C GLY A 61 9.61 1.39 11.99
N LYS A 62 10.95 1.46 11.95
CA LYS A 62 11.69 2.29 10.98
C LYS A 62 12.19 1.40 9.84
N VAL A 63 11.93 1.82 8.61
CA VAL A 63 12.31 1.08 7.40
C VAL A 63 13.03 1.99 6.43
N ASN A 64 13.84 1.39 5.57
CA ASN A 64 14.59 2.09 4.54
C ASN A 64 13.71 2.33 3.31
N VAL A 65 13.97 3.42 2.61
CA VAL A 65 13.24 3.83 1.41
C VAL A 65 14.25 4.27 0.36
N LEU A 66 14.13 3.71 -0.84
CA LEU A 66 14.96 4.12 -1.97
C LEU A 66 14.70 5.60 -2.34
N ARG A 67 15.69 6.25 -2.96
CA ARG A 67 15.63 7.68 -3.31
C ARG A 67 14.38 8.04 -4.13
N GLU A 68 13.99 7.21 -5.08
CA GLU A 68 12.84 7.47 -5.95
C GLU A 68 11.48 7.38 -5.21
N PRO A 69 11.15 6.27 -4.50
CA PRO A 69 9.94 6.20 -3.68
C PRO A 69 9.88 7.25 -2.55
N ALA A 70 11.02 7.65 -1.99
CA ALA A 70 11.09 8.57 -0.85
C ALA A 70 10.37 9.90 -1.11
N LYS A 71 10.45 10.44 -2.34
CA LYS A 71 9.80 11.68 -2.79
C LYS A 71 8.27 11.64 -2.57
N TYR A 72 7.68 10.45 -2.66
CA TYR A 72 6.24 10.23 -2.58
C TYR A 72 5.77 9.82 -1.19
N CYS A 73 6.72 9.49 -0.31
CA CYS A 73 6.44 9.01 1.03
C CYS A 73 5.91 10.14 1.93
N ARG A 74 4.58 10.14 2.13
CA ARG A 74 3.87 11.08 3.01
C ARG A 74 3.13 10.30 4.09
N LYS A 75 2.85 10.96 5.22
CA LYS A 75 2.08 10.36 6.32
C LYS A 75 0.73 9.84 5.80
N TYR A 76 0.38 8.63 6.21
CA TYR A 76 -0.79 7.85 5.81
C TYR A 76 -0.82 7.36 4.35
N ARG A 77 0.31 7.41 3.64
CA ARG A 77 0.45 6.64 2.39
C ARG A 77 0.64 5.16 2.68
N ILE A 78 0.27 4.34 1.70
CA ILE A 78 0.56 2.91 1.73
C ILE A 78 1.96 2.70 1.14
N LEU A 79 2.74 1.83 1.76
CA LEU A 79 4.08 1.46 1.34
C LEU A 79 4.06 -0.02 0.97
N VAL A 80 4.69 -0.37 -0.16
CA VAL A 80 5.08 -1.74 -0.46
C VAL A 80 6.47 -1.94 0.15
N LEU A 81 6.51 -2.70 1.24
CA LEU A 81 7.73 -3.02 1.98
C LEU A 81 8.15 -4.44 1.64
N ASP A 82 9.41 -4.57 1.26
CA ASP A 82 10.13 -5.85 1.29
C ASP A 82 10.66 -6.06 2.71
N THR A 83 10.14 -7.06 3.42
CA THR A 83 10.49 -7.33 4.81
C THR A 83 11.84 -8.01 4.96
N ARG A 84 12.36 -8.66 3.91
CA ARG A 84 13.67 -9.31 3.96
C ARG A 84 14.79 -8.28 3.98
N ASP A 85 14.72 -7.32 3.07
CA ASP A 85 15.71 -6.23 2.99
C ASP A 85 15.37 -5.04 3.89
N ASN A 86 14.16 -5.03 4.46
CA ASN A 86 13.57 -3.90 5.17
C ASN A 86 13.55 -2.60 4.32
N VAL A 87 13.24 -2.74 3.03
CA VAL A 87 13.27 -1.66 2.02
C VAL A 87 11.90 -1.46 1.39
N VAL A 88 11.46 -0.20 1.33
CA VAL A 88 10.26 0.20 0.60
C VAL A 88 10.56 0.28 -0.89
N LYS A 89 9.86 -0.56 -1.66
CA LYS A 89 9.98 -0.66 -3.11
C LYS A 89 9.04 0.33 -3.83
N SER A 90 7.85 0.59 -3.27
CA SER A 90 6.85 1.47 -3.89
C SER A 90 5.94 2.16 -2.87
N VAL A 91 5.31 3.27 -3.28
CA VAL A 91 4.33 4.03 -2.48
C VAL A 91 2.99 4.10 -3.21
N LEU A 92 1.91 3.74 -2.53
CA LEU A 92 0.54 3.80 -3.05
C LEU A 92 -0.27 4.92 -2.38
N THR A 93 -1.18 5.53 -3.14
CA THR A 93 -2.29 6.29 -2.56
C THR A 93 -3.33 5.34 -1.95
N TRP A 94 -4.11 5.80 -0.97
CA TRP A 94 -5.17 5.00 -0.37
C TRP A 94 -6.18 4.50 -1.41
N ALA A 95 -6.66 5.40 -2.28
CA ALA A 95 -7.56 5.04 -3.37
C ALA A 95 -6.96 3.96 -4.29
N ALA A 96 -5.68 4.07 -4.64
CA ALA A 96 -5.01 3.07 -5.45
C ALA A 96 -4.90 1.73 -4.73
N PHE A 97 -4.54 1.75 -3.45
CA PHE A 97 -4.50 0.54 -2.62
C PHE A 97 -5.86 -0.16 -2.58
N THR A 98 -6.95 0.57 -2.37
CA THR A 98 -8.30 0.00 -2.38
C THR A 98 -8.64 -0.66 -3.73
N GLU A 99 -8.30 -0.03 -4.85
CA GLU A 99 -8.51 -0.63 -6.18
C GLU A 99 -7.62 -1.86 -6.42
N VAL A 100 -6.36 -1.82 -5.96
CA VAL A 100 -5.45 -2.99 -6.03
C VAL A 100 -6.03 -4.16 -5.27
N MET A 101 -6.47 -3.95 -4.02
CA MET A 101 -7.04 -5.01 -3.21
C MET A 101 -8.30 -5.61 -3.83
N LYS A 102 -9.09 -4.83 -4.58
CA LYS A 102 -10.33 -5.29 -5.22
C LYS A 102 -10.12 -6.00 -6.55
N LYS A 103 -9.26 -5.46 -7.42
CA LYS A 103 -9.25 -5.81 -8.85
C LYS A 103 -7.88 -6.07 -9.45
N TYR A 104 -6.82 -5.54 -8.85
CA TYR A 104 -5.49 -5.51 -9.48
C TYR A 104 -4.39 -6.15 -8.63
N SER A 105 -4.76 -6.99 -7.67
CA SER A 105 -3.83 -7.64 -6.74
C SER A 105 -2.81 -8.51 -7.48
N GLU A 106 -3.26 -9.34 -8.42
CA GLU A 106 -2.39 -10.23 -9.21
C GLU A 106 -1.41 -9.45 -10.09
N MET A 107 -1.86 -8.38 -10.75
CA MET A 107 -0.99 -7.54 -11.56
C MET A 107 0.12 -6.90 -10.71
N ILE A 108 -0.23 -6.39 -9.52
CA ILE A 108 0.76 -5.79 -8.61
C ILE A 108 1.71 -6.84 -8.05
N LEU A 109 1.22 -8.04 -7.74
CA LEU A 109 2.02 -9.18 -7.31
C LEU A 109 3.12 -9.49 -8.33
N ARG A 110 2.75 -9.74 -9.59
CA ARG A 110 3.70 -10.10 -10.66
C ARG A 110 4.70 -8.98 -10.94
N LEU A 111 4.26 -7.73 -10.91
CA LEU A 111 5.17 -6.57 -11.02
C LEU A 111 6.14 -6.50 -9.85
N ALA A 112 5.73 -6.91 -8.64
CA ALA A 112 6.58 -6.95 -7.46
C ALA A 112 7.60 -8.10 -7.50
N GLU A 113 7.22 -9.25 -8.06
CA GLU A 113 8.10 -10.40 -8.27
C GLU A 113 9.17 -10.12 -9.33
N SER A 114 8.82 -9.35 -10.36
CA SER A 114 9.74 -8.99 -11.45
C SER A 114 10.52 -7.68 -11.21
N ASP A 115 10.47 -7.10 -9.99
CA ASP A 115 11.07 -5.81 -9.64
C ASP A 115 10.70 -4.63 -10.60
N MET A 116 9.53 -4.72 -11.25
CA MET A 116 9.01 -3.72 -12.20
C MET A 116 7.99 -2.76 -11.56
N LEU A 117 7.87 -2.75 -10.23
CA LEU A 117 6.96 -1.85 -9.55
C LEU A 117 7.38 -0.38 -9.71
N PRO A 118 6.49 0.50 -10.20
CA PRO A 118 6.77 1.92 -10.18
C PRO A 118 6.96 2.43 -8.76
N ALA A 119 7.87 3.39 -8.57
CA ALA A 119 8.12 4.02 -7.26
C ALA A 119 6.86 4.65 -6.63
N TYR A 120 5.89 5.08 -7.45
CA TYR A 120 4.63 5.66 -6.98
C TYR A 120 3.43 5.23 -7.81
N ILE A 121 2.39 4.77 -7.12
CA ILE A 121 1.18 4.22 -7.70
C ILE A 121 -0.03 5.01 -7.17
N ASN A 122 -0.64 5.77 -8.07
CA ASN A 122 -1.95 6.37 -7.87
C ASN A 122 -2.96 5.74 -8.85
N ILE A 123 -4.22 6.18 -8.83
CA ILE A 123 -5.26 5.65 -9.74
C ILE A 123 -4.88 5.80 -11.22
N ARG A 124 -4.31 6.94 -11.63
CA ARG A 124 -3.85 7.14 -13.01
C ARG A 124 -2.71 6.18 -13.37
N THR A 125 -1.78 5.95 -12.43
CA THR A 125 -0.72 4.95 -12.61
C THR A 125 -1.31 3.55 -12.80
N LEU A 126 -2.28 3.16 -11.97
CA LEU A 126 -2.94 1.85 -12.10
C LEU A 126 -3.64 1.68 -13.45
N ILE A 127 -4.36 2.69 -13.93
CA ILE A 127 -5.01 2.65 -15.24
C ILE A 127 -3.97 2.49 -16.35
N ARG A 128 -2.83 3.20 -16.28
CA ARG A 128 -1.73 3.06 -17.25
C ARG A 128 -1.10 1.67 -17.20
N LEU A 129 -0.83 1.14 -16.01
CA LEU A 129 -0.31 -0.22 -15.83
C LEU A 129 -1.27 -1.25 -16.41
N LYS A 130 -2.57 -1.14 -16.11
CA LYS A 130 -3.60 -2.00 -16.69
C LYS A 130 -3.55 -1.97 -18.21
N LYS A 131 -3.51 -0.78 -18.83
CA LYS A 131 -3.45 -0.66 -20.31
C LYS A 131 -2.16 -1.26 -20.87
N LYS A 132 -1.02 -1.05 -20.22
CA LYS A 132 0.28 -1.56 -20.65
C LYS A 132 0.35 -3.09 -20.56
N TYR A 133 -0.23 -3.66 -19.51
CA TYR A 133 -0.13 -5.08 -19.20
C TYR A 133 -1.41 -5.88 -19.46
N SER A 134 -2.44 -5.28 -20.08
CA SER A 134 -3.70 -5.96 -20.41
C SER A 134 -3.51 -7.13 -21.36
N LYS A 135 -2.48 -7.07 -22.22
CA LYS A 135 -2.12 -8.17 -23.13
C LYS A 135 -1.48 -9.36 -22.41
N TYR A 136 -0.83 -9.13 -21.27
CA TYR A 136 -0.05 -10.15 -20.56
C TYR A 136 -0.82 -10.77 -19.39
N PHE A 137 -1.83 -10.07 -18.87
CA PHE A 137 -2.68 -10.54 -17.78
C PHE A 137 -4.15 -10.43 -18.20
N PRO A 138 -4.66 -11.38 -19.01
CA PRO A 138 -6.10 -11.45 -19.26
C PRO A 138 -6.78 -11.63 -17.90
N THR A 139 -7.67 -10.71 -17.56
CA THR A 139 -8.39 -10.68 -16.28
C THR A 139 -9.31 -11.90 -16.19
N LYS A 140 -8.77 -13.05 -15.83
CA LYS A 140 -9.57 -14.09 -15.20
C LYS A 140 -9.76 -13.65 -13.76
N ILE A 141 -11.00 -13.29 -13.42
CA ILE A 141 -11.39 -12.94 -12.06
C ILE A 141 -11.26 -14.21 -11.22
N TYR A 142 -10.07 -14.47 -10.67
CA TYR A 142 -9.89 -15.51 -9.69
C TYR A 142 -10.20 -14.95 -8.32
N PHE A 143 -11.37 -15.34 -7.83
CA PHE A 143 -11.83 -15.05 -6.48
C PHE A 143 -10.79 -15.53 -5.45
N TYR A 144 -10.43 -14.62 -4.54
CA TYR A 144 -9.46 -14.80 -3.46
C TYR A 144 -9.62 -16.14 -2.72
N LYS A 145 -8.70 -17.08 -2.90
CA LYS A 145 -8.62 -18.30 -2.06
C LYS A 145 -7.37 -18.42 -1.17
N ARG A 146 -6.44 -17.45 -1.16
CA ARG A 146 -5.20 -17.63 -0.37
C ARG A 146 -4.53 -16.39 0.22
N LEU A 147 -5.28 -15.36 0.60
CA LEU A 147 -4.78 -14.44 1.63
C LEU A 147 -5.08 -15.05 3.00
N ARG A 148 -4.06 -15.59 3.69
CA ARG A 148 -4.18 -15.84 5.14
C ARG A 148 -4.25 -14.49 5.84
N PHE A 149 -5.48 -14.02 6.04
CA PHE A 149 -5.80 -12.79 6.75
C PHE A 149 -5.57 -12.99 8.25
N THR A 150 -4.46 -12.51 8.78
CA THR A 150 -4.35 -12.33 10.24
C THR A 150 -5.24 -11.15 10.65
N TYR A 151 -6.27 -11.47 11.43
CA TYR A 151 -7.24 -10.63 12.14
C TYR A 151 -7.49 -9.20 11.59
N GLY A 152 -8.63 -9.03 10.91
CA GLY A 152 -9.22 -7.71 10.67
C GLY A 152 -9.71 -7.43 9.24
N LEU A 153 -9.63 -8.39 8.32
CA LEU A 153 -10.21 -8.24 6.97
C LEU A 153 -11.55 -8.95 6.78
N ARG A 154 -11.94 -9.89 7.66
CA ARG A 154 -13.31 -10.44 7.63
C ARG A 154 -14.38 -9.36 7.80
N LYS A 155 -14.17 -8.37 8.70
CA LYS A 155 -15.09 -7.23 8.85
C LYS A 155 -15.02 -6.23 7.69
N PHE A 156 -13.83 -5.96 7.14
CA PHE A 156 -13.69 -5.02 6.01
C PHE A 156 -14.27 -5.59 4.70
N CYS A 157 -14.15 -6.89 4.48
CA CYS A 157 -14.68 -7.56 3.29
C CYS A 157 -16.20 -7.77 3.37
N ARG A 158 -16.73 -8.23 4.53
CA ARG A 158 -18.18 -8.37 4.76
C ARG A 158 -18.93 -7.02 4.78
N LYS A 159 -18.36 -5.97 5.37
CA LYS A 159 -19.03 -4.66 5.50
C LYS A 159 -19.02 -3.83 4.20
N ASN A 160 -18.39 -4.30 3.13
CA ASN A 160 -18.32 -3.62 1.83
C ASN A 160 -18.75 -4.50 0.63
N ASN A 161 -19.39 -5.66 0.86
CA ASN A 161 -19.75 -6.63 -0.20
C ASN A 161 -18.56 -6.98 -1.13
N LEU A 162 -17.36 -7.11 -0.55
CA LEU A 162 -16.15 -7.48 -1.30
C LEU A 162 -15.77 -8.96 -1.14
N CYS A 163 -16.58 -9.69 -0.38
CA CYS A 163 -16.55 -11.13 -0.24
C CYS A 163 -18.02 -11.58 -0.27
N LEU A 164 -18.37 -12.46 -1.23
CA LEU A 164 -19.58 -13.28 -1.14
C LEU A 164 -19.50 -14.17 0.10
#